data_AF-A0A101A4B2-F1
#
_entry.id   AF-A0A101A4B2-F1
#
_cell.length_a   1.000
_cell.length_b   1.000
_cell.length_c   1.000
_cell.angle_alpha   90.00
_cell.angle_beta   90.00
_cell.angle_gamma   90.00
#
_symmetry.space_group_name_H-M   'P 1'
#
loop_
_entity.id
_entity.type
_entity.pdbx_description
1 polymer ?
#
loop_
_entity_poly.entity_id
_entity_poly.type
_entity_poly.pdbx_seq_one_letter_code
_entity_poly.pdbx_strand_id
1 'polypeptide(L)'
;MTGALSRRRLRWRDPLTGILFPHLSAASRTTFGLALTTLAALLVGFAALRWQAPLIGVAPVGVTLVFAVYLRQARIQPVRQLVSIAALAAVLGIGWAFATGEVVAQSHDVALSGGEFDHQKFLLGTAIPVGGALLMLVPPALLRLRRPIRAPLDGYAVGALSAVVFTTAATLVRLAPQFATGVRAEDLWAGALLTQAGIQGLALPLTALALGGLFGITLWVGRRGMILASVLVTLVLYAIIGVTDYAPVPHLLHLAMHAGVAIVALAALRAGQRAADQASEERDGRDGRARALAHIGFGAVVAMAAGVLAAVLTTPDVPKVVCPPDCGRPPIGEPIESNPRFYAADGSFSVQYPGPGSAYQATLNPDGVELEFTGGDTGTLEFFGLPAEGRTPEQITEDLIDEYYPDATTEYEIPNAMVGYEPGYGVVADDYPQDASGSFTRLRLIVMVAVRNDVALVASAIGPYREFTPDFGTGHPSGANLQLAMDMGKYVNSFRWGGVTD
;
A
#
# COMPACT_ATOMS: atom_id res chain seq x y z
N MET A 1 -56.67 -14.51 23.54
CA MET A 1 -56.14 -13.14 23.46
C MET A 1 -55.32 -12.86 24.71
N THR A 2 -54.00 -13.04 24.64
CA THR A 2 -53.03 -12.47 25.59
C THR A 2 -51.67 -12.52 24.88
N GLY A 3 -51.38 -11.46 24.12
CA GLY A 3 -50.14 -11.31 23.39
C GLY A 3 -48.98 -11.02 24.33
N ALA A 4 -48.04 -11.94 24.44
CA ALA A 4 -46.75 -11.69 25.05
C ALA A 4 -45.89 -10.85 24.09
N LEU A 5 -46.03 -9.53 24.17
CA LEU A 5 -45.08 -8.58 23.61
C LEU A 5 -43.75 -8.71 24.37
N SER A 6 -42.89 -9.61 23.87
CA SER A 6 -41.48 -9.67 24.23
C SER A 6 -40.80 -8.37 23.78
N ARG A 7 -40.80 -7.37 24.66
CA ARG A 7 -39.90 -6.20 24.54
C ARG A 7 -38.47 -6.71 24.69
N ARG A 8 -37.85 -7.10 23.58
CA ARG A 8 -36.39 -7.34 23.51
C ARG A 8 -35.69 -6.02 23.87
N ARG A 9 -35.08 -6.00 25.05
CA ARG A 9 -34.26 -4.87 25.52
C ARG A 9 -33.18 -4.59 24.49
N LEU A 10 -33.07 -3.32 24.07
CA LEU A 10 -31.94 -2.80 23.29
C LEU A 10 -30.63 -3.15 24.02
N ARG A 11 -29.93 -4.20 23.58
CA ARG A 11 -28.55 -4.45 23.99
C ARG A 11 -27.63 -3.64 23.07
N TRP A 12 -27.23 -2.47 23.54
CA TRP A 12 -26.23 -1.63 22.88
C TRP A 12 -24.85 -2.32 22.79
N ARG A 13 -24.60 -3.36 23.60
CA ARG A 13 -23.33 -4.10 23.74
C ARG A 13 -23.32 -5.45 23.01
N ASP A 14 -23.67 -5.49 21.73
CA ASP A 14 -23.27 -6.65 20.94
C ASP A 14 -21.79 -6.51 20.60
N PRO A 15 -20.94 -7.49 20.94
CA PRO A 15 -19.52 -7.47 20.59
C PRO A 15 -19.35 -7.47 19.07
N LEU A 16 -18.18 -7.02 18.59
CA LEU A 16 -17.83 -6.98 17.15
C LEU A 16 -18.14 -8.30 16.40
N THR A 17 -18.00 -9.43 17.09
CA THR A 17 -18.32 -10.76 16.57
C THR A 17 -19.80 -10.95 16.20
N GLY A 18 -20.72 -10.21 16.82
CA GLY A 18 -22.14 -10.21 16.46
C GLY A 18 -22.44 -9.48 15.16
N ILE A 19 -21.63 -8.47 14.81
CA ILE A 19 -21.75 -7.70 13.57
C ILE A 19 -21.22 -8.52 12.39
N LEU A 20 -20.06 -9.15 12.58
CA LEU A 20 -19.36 -9.95 11.56
C LEU A 20 -19.92 -11.35 11.36
N PHE A 21 -20.50 -11.95 12.41
CA PHE A 21 -21.02 -13.33 12.36
C PHE A 21 -22.48 -13.39 12.84
N PRO A 22 -23.40 -12.71 12.14
CA PRO A 22 -24.78 -12.52 12.62
C PRO A 22 -25.56 -13.84 12.76
N HIS A 23 -25.25 -14.85 11.96
CA HIS A 23 -25.99 -16.13 11.93
C HIS A 23 -25.57 -17.14 13.02
N LEU A 24 -24.50 -16.90 13.76
CA LEU A 24 -23.99 -17.86 14.74
C LEU A 24 -24.50 -17.56 16.16
N SER A 25 -24.71 -18.60 16.97
CA SER A 25 -25.00 -18.47 18.39
C SER A 25 -23.84 -17.79 19.15
N ALA A 26 -24.14 -17.15 20.30
CA ALA A 26 -23.13 -16.45 21.11
C ALA A 26 -21.91 -17.33 21.45
N ALA A 27 -22.14 -18.62 21.77
CA ALA A 27 -21.11 -19.59 22.09
C ALA A 27 -20.18 -19.94 20.90
N SER A 28 -20.69 -19.80 19.68
CA SER A 28 -19.94 -20.00 18.43
C SER A 28 -19.23 -18.70 18.03
N ARG A 29 -19.87 -17.54 18.20
CA ARG A 29 -19.28 -16.20 17.97
C ARG A 29 -18.01 -15.98 18.80
N THR A 30 -17.95 -16.47 20.04
CA THR A 30 -16.72 -16.38 20.85
C THR A 30 -15.54 -17.16 20.24
N THR A 31 -15.81 -18.27 19.55
CA THR A 31 -14.77 -19.08 18.89
C THR A 31 -14.16 -18.34 17.70
N PHE A 32 -14.99 -17.66 16.92
CA PHE A 32 -14.52 -16.82 15.81
C PHE A 32 -13.84 -15.53 16.31
N GLY A 33 -14.29 -14.96 17.43
CA GLY A 33 -13.57 -13.89 18.12
C GLY A 33 -12.16 -14.32 18.52
N LEU A 34 -12.03 -15.50 19.15
CA LEU A 34 -10.73 -16.09 19.49
C LEU A 34 -9.87 -16.29 18.23
N ALA A 35 -10.44 -16.81 17.15
CA ALA A 35 -9.71 -16.99 15.90
C ALA A 35 -9.15 -15.68 15.33
N LEU A 36 -9.93 -14.59 15.33
CA LEU A 36 -9.45 -13.27 14.91
C LEU A 36 -8.37 -12.71 15.85
N THR A 37 -8.51 -12.90 17.16
CA THR A 37 -7.47 -12.46 18.12
C THR A 37 -6.18 -13.27 17.98
N THR A 38 -6.28 -14.57 17.70
CA THR A 38 -5.11 -15.42 17.45
C THR A 38 -4.44 -15.06 16.14
N LEU A 39 -5.22 -14.76 15.08
CA LEU A 39 -4.68 -14.25 13.82
C LEU A 39 -3.91 -12.94 14.04
N ALA A 40 -4.49 -11.97 14.76
CA ALA A 40 -3.82 -10.71 15.07
C ALA A 40 -2.52 -10.92 15.86
N ALA A 41 -2.55 -11.78 16.89
CA ALA A 41 -1.36 -12.11 17.68
C ALA A 41 -0.28 -12.82 16.83
N LEU A 42 -0.68 -13.68 15.90
CA LEU A 42 0.22 -14.37 14.98
C LEU A 42 0.91 -13.37 14.04
N LEU A 43 0.15 -12.43 13.46
CA LEU A 43 0.69 -11.39 12.58
C LEU A 43 1.67 -10.47 13.33
N VAL A 44 1.32 -10.06 14.56
CA VAL A 44 2.22 -9.29 15.44
C VAL A 44 3.49 -10.08 15.74
N GLY A 45 3.37 -11.39 16.00
CA GLY A 45 4.51 -12.27 16.21
C GLY A 45 5.44 -12.32 15.00
N PHE A 46 4.90 -12.46 13.78
CA PHE A 46 5.73 -12.45 12.58
C PHE A 46 6.38 -11.10 12.31
N ALA A 47 5.68 -10.00 12.53
CA ALA A 47 6.26 -8.67 12.39
C ALA A 47 7.40 -8.45 13.40
N ALA A 48 7.19 -8.82 14.67
CA ALA A 48 8.20 -8.70 15.72
C ALA A 48 9.44 -9.58 15.46
N LEU A 49 9.25 -10.78 14.89
CA LEU A 49 10.33 -11.69 14.50
C LEU A 49 10.96 -11.33 13.15
N ARG A 50 10.47 -10.28 12.46
CA ARG A 50 10.83 -9.90 11.09
C ARG A 50 10.66 -11.03 10.06
N TRP A 51 9.69 -11.92 10.29
CA TRP A 51 9.34 -13.03 9.40
C TRP A 51 8.37 -12.53 8.33
N GLN A 52 8.92 -11.79 7.38
CA GLN A 52 8.18 -11.17 6.29
C GLN A 52 7.41 -12.19 5.44
N ALA A 53 8.02 -13.28 4.98
CA ALA A 53 7.34 -14.22 4.08
C ALA A 53 6.12 -14.91 4.73
N PRO A 54 6.19 -15.43 5.97
CA PRO A 54 4.99 -15.88 6.70
C PRO A 54 3.93 -14.80 6.90
N LEU A 55 4.35 -13.56 7.19
CA LEU A 55 3.45 -12.43 7.39
C LEU A 55 2.66 -12.13 6.11
N ILE A 56 3.34 -11.99 4.97
CA ILE A 56 2.72 -11.73 3.66
C ILE A 56 1.84 -12.89 3.23
N GLY A 57 2.23 -14.13 3.50
CA GLY A 57 1.40 -15.30 3.17
C GLY A 57 0.08 -15.30 3.94
N VAL A 58 0.11 -14.96 5.23
CA VAL A 58 -1.06 -15.04 6.12
C VAL A 58 -1.92 -13.79 6.10
N ALA A 59 -1.33 -12.59 6.06
CA ALA A 59 -2.05 -11.33 6.23
C ALA A 59 -3.24 -11.19 5.26
N PRO A 60 -3.07 -11.31 3.93
CA PRO A 60 -4.18 -11.12 2.99
C PRO A 60 -5.27 -12.18 3.12
N VAL A 61 -4.92 -13.40 3.54
CA VAL A 61 -5.81 -14.58 3.51
C VAL A 61 -6.51 -14.82 4.84
N GLY A 62 -5.94 -14.38 5.96
CA GLY A 62 -6.37 -14.75 7.31
C GLY A 62 -7.85 -14.44 7.59
N VAL A 63 -8.29 -13.20 7.38
CA VAL A 63 -9.70 -12.79 7.59
C VAL A 63 -10.64 -13.51 6.62
N THR A 64 -10.24 -13.67 5.36
CA THR A 64 -11.00 -14.40 4.33
C THR A 64 -11.18 -15.87 4.71
N LEU A 65 -10.17 -16.51 5.26
CA LEU A 65 -10.22 -17.89 5.75
C LEU A 65 -11.20 -18.02 6.92
N VAL A 66 -11.11 -17.11 7.91
CA VAL A 66 -12.06 -17.05 9.04
C VAL A 66 -13.49 -16.88 8.53
N PHE A 67 -13.70 -16.01 7.55
CA PHE A 67 -15.02 -15.78 6.96
C PHE A 67 -15.54 -16.98 6.16
N ALA A 68 -14.69 -17.65 5.37
CA ALA A 68 -15.05 -18.86 4.64
C ALA A 68 -15.47 -20.00 5.59
N VAL A 69 -14.75 -20.18 6.70
CA VAL A 69 -15.11 -21.15 7.75
C VAL A 69 -16.43 -20.75 8.43
N TYR A 70 -16.68 -19.46 8.65
CA TYR A 70 -17.97 -18.95 9.13
C TYR A 70 -19.12 -19.33 8.20
N LEU A 71 -19.00 -19.11 6.88
CA LEU A 71 -20.05 -19.46 5.91
C LEU A 71 -20.39 -20.96 5.96
N ARG A 72 -19.36 -21.81 6.11
CA ARG A 72 -19.53 -23.26 6.27
C ARG A 72 -20.24 -23.61 7.58
N GLN A 73 -19.88 -22.93 8.67
CA GLN A 73 -20.45 -23.15 10.01
C GLN A 73 -21.91 -22.69 10.11
N ALA A 74 -22.24 -21.54 9.51
CA ALA A 74 -23.59 -20.98 9.42
C ALA A 74 -24.49 -21.72 8.40
N ARG A 75 -23.91 -22.66 7.64
CA ARG A 75 -24.58 -23.50 6.64
C ARG A 75 -25.24 -22.67 5.54
N ILE A 76 -24.56 -21.59 5.11
CA ILE A 76 -25.06 -20.73 4.04
C ILE A 76 -25.06 -21.52 2.72
N GLN A 77 -26.17 -21.45 2.00
CA GLN A 77 -26.43 -22.18 0.75
C GLN A 77 -26.97 -21.22 -0.32
N PRO A 78 -26.84 -21.57 -1.62
CA PRO A 78 -26.12 -22.73 -2.16
C PRO A 78 -24.61 -22.48 -2.33
N VAL A 79 -23.78 -23.44 -1.90
CA VAL A 79 -22.30 -23.32 -1.93
C VAL A 79 -21.76 -23.05 -3.34
N ARG A 80 -22.32 -23.68 -4.38
CA ARG A 80 -21.88 -23.47 -5.77
C ARG A 80 -21.92 -21.98 -6.18
N GLN A 81 -22.91 -21.23 -5.71
CA GLN A 81 -23.03 -19.82 -6.04
C GLN A 81 -22.00 -18.98 -5.28
N LEU A 82 -21.78 -19.27 -4.00
CA LEU A 82 -20.74 -18.63 -3.21
C LEU A 82 -19.36 -18.84 -3.85
N VAL A 83 -19.07 -20.06 -4.33
CA VAL A 83 -17.83 -20.36 -5.06
C VAL A 83 -17.73 -19.55 -6.36
N SER A 84 -18.82 -19.44 -7.15
CA SER A 84 -18.79 -18.64 -8.38
C SER A 84 -18.60 -17.14 -8.12
N ILE A 85 -19.19 -16.60 -7.04
CA ILE A 85 -18.98 -15.21 -6.62
C ILE A 85 -17.53 -14.99 -6.21
N ALA A 86 -16.99 -15.87 -5.36
CA ALA A 86 -15.61 -15.79 -4.92
C ALA A 86 -14.64 -15.89 -6.10
N ALA A 87 -14.88 -16.79 -7.06
CA ALA A 87 -14.06 -16.92 -8.26
C ALA A 87 -14.09 -15.64 -9.11
N LEU A 88 -15.28 -15.07 -9.36
CA LEU A 88 -15.39 -13.82 -10.11
C LEU A 88 -14.73 -12.65 -9.39
N ALA A 89 -14.93 -12.54 -8.08
CA ALA A 89 -14.30 -11.52 -7.25
C ALA A 89 -12.76 -11.63 -7.27
N ALA A 90 -12.23 -12.85 -7.18
CA ALA A 90 -10.79 -13.10 -7.28
C ALA A 90 -10.22 -12.69 -8.63
N VAL A 91 -10.89 -13.06 -9.74
CA VAL A 91 -10.47 -12.66 -11.10
C VAL A 91 -10.48 -11.14 -11.26
N LEU A 92 -11.52 -10.46 -10.77
CA LEU A 92 -11.58 -8.99 -10.80
C LEU A 92 -10.50 -8.35 -9.93
N GLY A 93 -10.22 -8.91 -8.75
CA GLY A 93 -9.17 -8.42 -7.85
C GLY A 93 -7.77 -8.55 -8.45
N ILE A 94 -7.48 -9.71 -9.05
CA ILE A 94 -6.22 -9.96 -9.76
C ILE A 94 -6.09 -9.01 -10.96
N GLY A 95 -7.14 -8.90 -11.79
CA GLY A 95 -7.13 -8.02 -12.96
C GLY A 95 -6.96 -6.55 -12.59
N TRP A 96 -7.61 -6.10 -11.52
CA TRP A 96 -7.47 -4.73 -11.01
C TRP A 96 -6.05 -4.46 -10.49
N ALA A 97 -5.48 -5.39 -9.73
CA ALA A 97 -4.13 -5.27 -9.21
C ALA A 97 -3.09 -5.12 -10.34
N PHE A 98 -3.17 -5.95 -11.38
CA PHE A 98 -2.29 -5.80 -12.55
C PHE A 98 -2.53 -4.50 -13.32
N ALA A 99 -3.78 -4.11 -13.55
CA ALA A 99 -4.10 -2.90 -14.30
C ALA A 99 -3.64 -1.60 -13.61
N THR A 100 -3.52 -1.62 -12.28
CA THR A 100 -3.12 -0.45 -11.48
C THR A 100 -1.67 -0.48 -11.03
N GLY A 101 -0.93 -1.58 -11.23
CA GLY A 101 0.43 -1.76 -10.69
C GLY A 101 1.43 -0.71 -11.16
N GLU A 102 1.47 -0.41 -12.47
CA GLU A 102 2.39 0.59 -13.04
C GLU A 102 2.05 2.02 -12.60
N VAL A 103 0.76 2.35 -12.51
CA VAL A 103 0.29 3.68 -12.08
C VAL A 103 0.63 3.94 -10.61
N VAL A 104 0.57 2.91 -9.77
CA VAL A 104 0.91 3.02 -8.35
C VAL A 104 2.42 3.18 -8.16
N ALA A 105 3.25 2.52 -8.96
CA ALA A 105 4.71 2.69 -8.86
C ALA A 105 5.16 4.13 -9.15
N GLN A 106 4.51 4.80 -10.11
CA GLN A 106 4.81 6.19 -10.48
C GLN A 106 4.26 7.25 -9.51
N SER A 107 3.30 6.90 -8.65
CA SER A 107 2.64 7.86 -7.77
C SER A 107 3.30 8.05 -6.41
N HIS A 108 4.33 7.26 -6.08
CA HIS A 108 4.97 7.26 -4.75
C HIS A 108 6.24 8.12 -4.68
N ASP A 109 6.76 8.60 -5.80
CA ASP A 109 7.91 9.51 -5.82
C ASP A 109 7.39 10.95 -5.67
N VAL A 110 7.31 11.42 -4.43
CA VAL A 110 6.94 12.78 -4.04
C VAL A 110 8.17 13.68 -4.12
N ALA A 111 8.04 14.81 -4.83
CA ALA A 111 9.07 15.83 -4.93
C ALA A 111 9.44 16.40 -3.55
N LEU A 112 10.74 16.42 -3.22
CA LEU A 112 11.29 17.06 -2.02
C LEU A 112 11.29 18.59 -2.15
N SER A 113 11.19 19.16 -3.35
CA SER A 113 11.24 20.60 -3.57
C SER A 113 9.97 21.35 -3.14
N GLY A 114 9.00 20.69 -2.50
CA GLY A 114 7.71 21.29 -2.16
C GLY A 114 6.90 21.73 -3.38
N GLY A 115 7.08 21.03 -4.51
CA GLY A 115 6.35 21.27 -5.76
C GLY A 115 4.84 21.38 -5.54
N GLU A 116 4.19 22.23 -6.34
CA GLU A 116 2.75 22.50 -6.29
C GLU A 116 1.96 21.18 -6.19
N PHE A 117 0.99 21.09 -5.28
CA PHE A 117 0.20 19.87 -5.03
C PHE A 117 -0.18 19.18 -6.34
N ASP A 118 0.40 18.01 -6.61
CA ASP A 118 0.15 17.31 -7.87
C ASP A 118 -1.28 16.73 -7.83
N HIS A 119 -2.21 17.53 -8.35
CA HIS A 119 -3.61 17.18 -8.46
C HIS A 119 -3.81 15.89 -9.26
N GLN A 120 -2.93 15.57 -10.21
CA GLN A 120 -3.03 14.36 -11.02
C GLN A 120 -2.62 13.12 -10.21
N LYS A 121 -1.48 13.15 -9.49
CA LYS A 121 -1.07 12.06 -8.59
C LYS A 121 -2.09 11.85 -7.47
N PHE A 122 -2.61 12.92 -6.87
CA PHE A 122 -3.67 12.84 -5.87
C PHE A 122 -4.96 12.22 -6.42
N LEU A 123 -5.41 12.66 -7.61
CA LEU A 123 -6.61 12.11 -8.25
C LEU A 123 -6.44 10.63 -8.61
N LEU A 124 -5.25 10.23 -9.08
CA LEU A 124 -4.93 8.82 -9.35
C LEU A 124 -4.91 7.99 -8.05
N GLY A 125 -4.26 8.51 -7.00
CA GLY A 125 -4.21 7.88 -5.67
C GLY A 125 -5.59 7.67 -5.04
N THR A 126 -6.54 8.58 -5.28
CA THR A 126 -7.94 8.39 -4.86
C THR A 126 -8.75 7.50 -5.82
N ALA A 127 -8.51 7.59 -7.13
CA ALA A 127 -9.25 6.82 -8.12
C ALA A 127 -9.01 5.31 -7.99
N ILE A 128 -7.82 4.88 -7.56
CA ILE A 128 -7.45 3.46 -7.46
C ILE A 128 -8.26 2.72 -6.38
N PRO A 129 -8.31 3.16 -5.12
CA PRO A 129 -9.16 2.55 -4.10
C PRO A 129 -10.65 2.61 -4.45
N VAL A 130 -11.11 3.73 -5.03
CA VAL A 130 -12.52 3.91 -5.44
C VAL A 130 -12.90 2.96 -6.57
N GLY A 131 -12.04 2.80 -7.59
CA GLY A 131 -12.23 1.85 -8.67
C GLY A 131 -12.27 0.40 -8.19
N GLY A 132 -11.35 0.03 -7.30
CA GLY A 132 -11.37 -1.28 -6.64
C GLY A 132 -12.65 -1.50 -5.83
N ALA A 133 -13.11 -0.48 -5.09
CA ALA A 133 -14.34 -0.51 -4.33
C ALA A 133 -15.58 -0.73 -5.21
N LEU A 134 -15.63 -0.15 -6.42
CA LEU A 134 -16.71 -0.41 -7.38
C LEU A 134 -16.66 -1.85 -7.89
N LEU A 135 -15.47 -2.34 -8.29
CA LEU A 135 -15.30 -3.68 -8.85
C LEU A 135 -15.68 -4.78 -7.86
N MET A 136 -15.37 -4.63 -6.57
CA MET A 136 -15.73 -5.62 -5.57
C MET A 136 -17.25 -5.76 -5.33
N LEU A 137 -18.04 -4.74 -5.72
CA LEU A 137 -19.51 -4.75 -5.67
C LEU A 137 -20.17 -5.33 -6.94
N VAL A 138 -19.39 -5.54 -8.01
CA VAL A 138 -19.91 -6.06 -9.29
C VAL A 138 -20.45 -7.50 -9.17
N PRO A 139 -19.73 -8.48 -8.57
CA PRO A 139 -20.23 -9.85 -8.46
C PRO A 139 -21.62 -9.98 -7.79
N PRO A 140 -21.90 -9.37 -6.62
CA PRO A 140 -23.22 -9.45 -5.99
C PRO A 140 -24.31 -8.76 -6.83
N ALA A 141 -23.99 -7.63 -7.48
CA ALA A 141 -24.92 -6.93 -8.37
C ALA A 141 -25.30 -7.77 -9.59
N LEU A 142 -24.33 -8.41 -10.25
CA LEU A 142 -24.56 -9.30 -11.38
C LEU A 142 -25.41 -10.51 -10.99
N LEU A 143 -25.15 -11.10 -9.81
CA LEU A 143 -25.96 -12.21 -9.32
C LEU A 143 -27.41 -11.78 -9.09
N ARG A 144 -27.62 -10.60 -8.49
CA ARG A 144 -28.95 -10.03 -8.23
C ARG A 144 -29.73 -9.76 -9.52
N LEU A 145 -29.05 -9.32 -10.59
CA LEU A 145 -29.67 -9.05 -11.88
C LEU A 145 -30.09 -10.34 -12.59
N ARG A 146 -29.30 -11.41 -12.49
CA ARG A 146 -29.56 -12.70 -13.15
C ARG A 146 -30.62 -13.56 -12.45
N ARG A 147 -31.00 -13.27 -11.21
CA ARG A 147 -31.86 -14.14 -10.38
C ARG A 147 -32.99 -13.37 -9.68
N PRO A 148 -34.27 -13.78 -9.82
CA PRO A 148 -35.37 -13.22 -9.04
C PRO A 148 -35.30 -13.60 -7.55
N ILE A 149 -35.94 -12.78 -6.71
CA ILE A 149 -35.89 -12.68 -5.22
C ILE A 149 -36.14 -14.00 -4.44
N ARG A 150 -36.56 -15.08 -5.09
CA ARG A 150 -37.03 -16.32 -4.44
C ARG A 150 -35.93 -17.34 -4.09
N ALA A 151 -34.66 -17.05 -4.36
CA ALA A 151 -33.57 -17.96 -3.97
C ALA A 151 -33.13 -17.67 -2.51
N PRO A 152 -32.90 -18.70 -1.67
CA PRO A 152 -32.56 -18.56 -0.25
C PRO A 152 -31.09 -18.13 -0.03
N LEU A 153 -30.62 -17.12 -0.77
CA LEU A 153 -29.29 -16.55 -0.56
C LEU A 153 -29.35 -15.40 0.41
N ASP A 154 -28.45 -15.45 1.38
CA ASP A 154 -28.19 -14.36 2.29
C ASP A 154 -27.36 -13.28 1.58
N GLY A 155 -27.96 -12.11 1.39
CA GLY A 155 -27.31 -10.95 0.77
C GLY A 155 -26.06 -10.50 1.50
N TYR A 156 -26.04 -10.61 2.84
CA TYR A 156 -24.85 -10.29 3.64
C TYR A 156 -23.68 -11.18 3.25
N ALA A 157 -23.88 -12.50 3.27
CA ALA A 157 -22.86 -13.48 2.92
C ALA A 157 -22.31 -13.28 1.50
N VAL A 158 -23.18 -13.00 0.53
CA VAL A 158 -22.78 -12.80 -0.87
C VAL A 158 -21.95 -11.53 -1.05
N GLY A 159 -22.40 -10.41 -0.49
CA GLY A 159 -21.69 -9.14 -0.60
C GLY A 159 -20.35 -9.14 0.15
N ALA A 160 -20.34 -9.64 1.38
CA ALA A 160 -19.13 -9.72 2.21
C ALA A 160 -18.09 -10.68 1.61
N LEU A 161 -18.51 -11.84 1.09
CA LEU A 161 -17.61 -12.79 0.43
C LEU A 161 -16.97 -12.18 -0.82
N SER A 162 -17.75 -11.49 -1.65
CA SER A 162 -17.25 -10.82 -2.84
C SER A 162 -16.16 -9.82 -2.48
N ALA A 163 -16.44 -8.93 -1.53
CA ALA A 163 -15.52 -7.87 -1.14
C ALA A 163 -14.23 -8.42 -0.54
N VAL A 164 -14.33 -9.32 0.44
CA VAL A 164 -13.13 -9.84 1.13
C VAL A 164 -12.25 -10.67 0.18
N VAL A 165 -12.84 -11.45 -0.73
CA VAL A 165 -12.07 -12.25 -1.71
C VAL A 165 -11.42 -11.36 -2.77
N PHE A 166 -12.11 -10.31 -3.25
CA PHE A 166 -11.53 -9.32 -4.14
C PHE A 166 -10.30 -8.67 -3.50
N THR A 167 -10.44 -8.18 -2.26
CA THR A 167 -9.35 -7.53 -1.51
C THR A 167 -8.20 -8.50 -1.29
N THR A 168 -8.45 -9.72 -0.78
CA THR A 168 -7.40 -10.74 -0.62
C THR A 168 -6.64 -11.00 -1.91
N ALA A 169 -7.36 -11.19 -3.03
CA ALA A 169 -6.74 -11.50 -4.31
C ALA A 169 -5.89 -10.33 -4.84
N ALA A 170 -6.40 -9.10 -4.72
CA ALA A 170 -5.65 -7.90 -5.11
C ALA A 170 -4.39 -7.73 -4.24
N THR A 171 -4.53 -7.82 -2.91
CA THR A 171 -3.41 -7.67 -1.97
C THR A 171 -2.34 -8.76 -2.19
N LEU A 172 -2.73 -10.01 -2.46
CA LEU A 172 -1.76 -11.07 -2.78
C LEU A 172 -0.92 -10.76 -4.03
N VAL A 173 -1.53 -10.20 -5.09
CA VAL A 173 -0.81 -9.83 -6.30
C VAL A 173 0.16 -8.68 -6.02
N ARG A 174 -0.28 -7.67 -5.25
CA ARG A 174 0.53 -6.48 -4.97
C ARG A 174 1.67 -6.74 -3.99
N LEU A 175 1.52 -7.73 -3.10
CA LEU A 175 2.59 -8.19 -2.22
C LEU A 175 3.47 -9.29 -2.83
N ALA A 176 3.12 -9.85 -3.99
CA ALA A 176 3.90 -10.92 -4.60
C ALA A 176 5.39 -10.54 -4.83
N PRO A 177 5.73 -9.30 -5.26
CA PRO A 177 7.13 -8.89 -5.39
C PRO A 177 7.91 -8.92 -4.08
N GLN A 178 7.27 -8.74 -2.92
CA GLN A 178 7.93 -8.80 -1.62
C GLN A 178 8.53 -10.18 -1.31
N PHE A 179 8.06 -11.26 -1.94
CA PHE A 179 8.67 -12.58 -1.72
C PHE A 179 10.10 -12.65 -2.27
N ALA A 180 10.46 -11.81 -3.24
CA ALA A 180 11.82 -11.76 -3.78
C ALA A 180 12.83 -11.14 -2.81
N THR A 181 12.39 -10.46 -1.75
CA THR A 181 13.29 -9.83 -0.77
C THR A 181 13.71 -10.76 0.37
N GLY A 182 13.37 -12.06 0.30
CA GLY A 182 13.77 -13.04 1.30
C GLY A 182 12.68 -13.47 2.28
N VAL A 183 13.01 -14.48 3.09
CA VAL A 183 12.11 -15.04 4.12
C VAL A 183 12.02 -14.12 5.34
N ARG A 184 13.14 -13.49 5.68
CA ARG A 184 13.25 -12.47 6.74
C ARG A 184 13.61 -11.13 6.13
N ALA A 185 13.07 -10.08 6.70
CA ALA A 185 13.47 -8.73 6.37
C ALA A 185 14.56 -8.29 7.34
N GLU A 186 15.82 -8.37 6.93
CA GLU A 186 16.93 -7.87 7.75
C GLU A 186 16.94 -6.34 7.74
N ASP A 187 16.60 -5.75 6.59
CA ASP A 187 16.64 -4.31 6.32
C ASP A 187 15.37 -3.56 6.78
N LEU A 188 14.23 -4.26 6.97
CA LEU A 188 13.00 -3.62 7.45
C LEU A 188 12.94 -3.53 8.98
N TRP A 189 12.60 -2.35 9.46
CA TRP A 189 12.23 -2.14 10.85
C TRP A 189 10.93 -2.88 11.22
N ALA A 190 10.82 -3.35 12.46
CA ALA A 190 9.64 -4.10 12.93
C ALA A 190 8.35 -3.24 12.89
N GLY A 191 8.47 -1.91 12.90
CA GLY A 191 7.36 -0.97 12.81
C GLY A 191 6.62 -1.05 11.46
N ALA A 192 7.34 -1.05 10.33
CA ALA A 192 6.72 -1.17 9.00
C ALA A 192 5.95 -2.49 8.89
N LEU A 193 6.56 -3.59 9.32
CA LEU A 193 5.91 -4.90 9.27
C LEU A 193 4.66 -4.97 10.17
N LEU A 194 4.66 -4.26 11.31
CA LEU A 194 3.47 -4.16 12.17
C LEU A 194 2.37 -3.33 11.50
N THR A 195 2.72 -2.22 10.87
CA THR A 195 1.78 -1.39 10.10
C THR A 195 1.21 -2.17 8.92
N GLN A 196 2.06 -2.86 8.15
CA GLN A 196 1.67 -3.74 7.05
C GLN A 196 0.69 -4.82 7.53
N ALA A 197 1.05 -5.54 8.61
CA ALA A 197 0.19 -6.55 9.23
C ALA A 197 -1.16 -5.99 9.68
N GLY A 198 -1.16 -4.79 10.27
CA GLY A 198 -2.38 -4.15 10.73
C GLY A 198 -3.29 -3.70 9.59
N ILE A 199 -2.74 -3.03 8.58
CA ILE A 199 -3.49 -2.52 7.43
C ILE A 199 -3.96 -3.68 6.55
N GLN A 200 -3.03 -4.44 5.97
CA GLN A 200 -3.34 -5.46 4.97
C GLN A 200 -3.87 -6.76 5.59
N GLY A 201 -3.47 -7.07 6.83
CA GLY A 201 -3.89 -8.28 7.52
C GLY A 201 -5.23 -8.17 8.24
N LEU A 202 -5.63 -6.97 8.66
CA LEU A 202 -6.83 -6.77 9.48
C LEU A 202 -7.72 -5.64 8.97
N ALA A 203 -7.23 -4.41 8.89
CA ALA A 203 -8.08 -3.23 8.67
C ALA A 203 -8.76 -3.25 7.29
N LEU A 204 -8.01 -3.50 6.22
CA LEU A 204 -8.53 -3.59 4.85
C LEU A 204 -9.53 -4.73 4.66
N PRO A 205 -9.21 -5.99 4.98
CA PRO A 205 -10.17 -7.08 4.76
C PRO A 205 -11.42 -6.93 5.65
N LEU A 206 -11.30 -6.38 6.86
CA LEU A 206 -12.48 -6.09 7.70
C LEU A 206 -13.34 -4.96 7.12
N THR A 207 -12.72 -3.91 6.57
CA THR A 207 -13.42 -2.82 5.88
C THR A 207 -14.17 -3.34 4.66
N ALA A 208 -13.49 -4.13 3.81
CA ALA A 208 -14.08 -4.75 2.63
C ALA A 208 -15.26 -5.66 3.01
N LEU A 209 -15.06 -6.55 3.99
CA LEU A 209 -16.10 -7.46 4.49
C LEU A 209 -17.32 -6.68 5.00
N ALA A 210 -17.09 -5.61 5.78
CA ALA A 210 -18.16 -4.80 6.35
C ALA A 210 -18.98 -4.06 5.26
N LEU A 211 -18.29 -3.40 4.33
CA LEU A 211 -18.92 -2.62 3.26
C LEU A 211 -19.57 -3.50 2.18
N GLY A 212 -18.91 -4.59 1.79
CA GLY A 212 -19.50 -5.60 0.93
C GLY A 212 -20.73 -6.23 1.56
N GLY A 213 -20.67 -6.56 2.86
CA GLY A 213 -21.82 -7.07 3.60
C GLY A 213 -22.98 -6.07 3.66
N LEU A 214 -22.69 -4.79 3.90
CA LEU A 214 -23.68 -3.71 3.91
C LEU A 214 -24.37 -3.60 2.54
N PHE A 215 -23.61 -3.51 1.46
CA PHE A 215 -24.15 -3.46 0.10
C PHE A 215 -24.96 -4.72 -0.24
N GLY A 216 -24.48 -5.89 0.16
CA GLY A 216 -25.20 -7.15 -0.01
C GLY A 216 -26.56 -7.16 0.69
N ILE A 217 -26.65 -6.66 1.93
CA ILE A 217 -27.92 -6.52 2.64
C ILE A 217 -28.87 -5.58 1.89
N THR A 218 -28.43 -4.37 1.54
CA THR A 218 -29.29 -3.35 0.91
C THR A 218 -29.76 -3.78 -0.48
N LEU A 219 -28.92 -4.48 -1.24
CA LEU A 219 -29.22 -5.03 -2.56
C LEU A 219 -30.31 -6.11 -2.52
N TRP A 220 -30.32 -6.93 -1.46
CA TRP A 220 -31.36 -7.94 -1.24
C TRP A 220 -32.67 -7.35 -0.73
N VAL A 221 -32.60 -6.33 0.13
CA VAL A 221 -33.79 -5.55 0.55
C VAL A 221 -34.44 -4.84 -0.64
N GLY A 222 -33.65 -4.41 -1.63
CA GLY A 222 -34.14 -3.89 -2.91
C GLY A 222 -34.66 -2.44 -2.87
N ARG A 223 -34.45 -1.71 -1.77
CA ARG A 223 -34.81 -0.29 -1.65
C ARG A 223 -33.73 0.58 -2.29
N ARG A 224 -34.07 1.28 -3.38
CA ARG A 224 -33.13 2.12 -4.16
C ARG A 224 -32.32 3.09 -3.29
N GLY A 225 -32.98 3.79 -2.37
CA GLY A 225 -32.30 4.73 -1.46
C GLY A 225 -31.25 4.07 -0.55
N MET A 226 -31.52 2.84 -0.06
CA MET A 226 -30.55 2.11 0.77
C MET A 226 -29.38 1.58 -0.06
N ILE A 227 -29.62 1.14 -1.29
CA ILE A 227 -28.56 0.69 -2.21
C ILE A 227 -27.63 1.87 -2.52
N LEU A 228 -28.19 3.01 -2.93
CA LEU A 228 -27.42 4.22 -3.22
C LEU A 228 -26.62 4.69 -1.99
N ALA A 229 -27.23 4.69 -0.80
CA ALA A 229 -26.54 5.05 0.43
C ALA A 229 -25.39 4.08 0.75
N SER A 230 -25.57 2.77 0.58
CA SER A 230 -24.49 1.81 0.81
C SER A 230 -23.33 1.99 -0.18
N VAL A 231 -23.62 2.22 -1.47
CA VAL A 231 -22.58 2.51 -2.47
C VAL A 231 -21.85 3.80 -2.10
N LEU A 232 -22.59 4.87 -1.79
CA LEU A 232 -21.99 6.16 -1.43
C LEU A 232 -21.08 6.04 -0.21
N VAL A 233 -21.52 5.36 0.85
CA VAL A 233 -20.69 5.12 2.04
C VAL A 233 -19.43 4.33 1.68
N THR A 234 -19.56 3.30 0.84
CA THR A 234 -18.40 2.55 0.36
C THR A 234 -17.42 3.44 -0.39
N LEU A 235 -17.88 4.24 -1.36
CA LEU A 235 -17.01 5.10 -2.16
C LEU A 235 -16.35 6.20 -1.30
N VAL A 236 -17.07 6.81 -0.37
CA VAL A 236 -16.52 7.84 0.52
C VAL A 236 -15.42 7.27 1.41
N LEU A 237 -15.64 6.10 2.02
CA LEU A 237 -14.63 5.50 2.89
C LEU A 237 -13.38 5.04 2.12
N TYR A 238 -13.55 4.49 0.91
CA TYR A 238 -12.40 4.14 0.06
C TYR A 238 -11.70 5.38 -0.53
N ALA A 239 -12.42 6.46 -0.80
CA ALA A 239 -11.80 7.73 -1.15
C ALA A 239 -10.98 8.28 0.01
N ILE A 240 -11.49 8.24 1.25
CA ILE A 240 -10.73 8.63 2.44
C ILE A 240 -9.45 7.78 2.56
N ILE A 241 -9.53 6.47 2.36
CA ILE A 241 -8.35 5.61 2.31
C ILE A 241 -7.34 6.11 1.26
N GLY A 242 -7.77 6.35 0.01
CA GLY A 242 -6.85 6.84 -1.03
C GLY A 242 -6.25 8.23 -0.77
N VAL A 243 -7.00 9.13 -0.12
CA VAL A 243 -6.45 10.42 0.34
C VAL A 243 -5.40 10.21 1.43
N THR A 244 -5.66 9.23 2.30
CA THR A 244 -4.80 8.95 3.46
C THR A 244 -3.48 8.33 3.01
N ASP A 245 -3.53 7.43 2.03
CA ASP A 245 -2.36 6.77 1.42
C ASP A 245 -1.41 7.76 0.72
N TYR A 246 -1.91 8.92 0.28
CA TYR A 246 -1.10 9.96 -0.36
C TYR A 246 -0.40 10.90 0.65
N ALA A 247 -0.89 10.96 1.90
CA ALA A 247 -0.36 11.91 2.86
C ALA A 247 0.97 11.39 3.47
N PRO A 248 2.03 12.22 3.53
CA PRO A 248 3.30 11.86 4.19
C PRO A 248 3.10 11.86 5.71
N VAL A 249 2.49 10.80 6.23
CA VAL A 249 2.17 10.63 7.65
C VAL A 249 2.93 9.43 8.22
N PRO A 250 3.42 9.52 9.47
CA PRO A 250 4.12 8.41 10.10
C PRO A 250 3.29 7.12 10.11
N HIS A 251 3.96 5.99 9.90
CA HIS A 251 3.35 4.66 9.80
C HIS A 251 2.29 4.32 10.88
N LEU A 252 2.49 4.72 12.13
CA LEU A 252 1.51 4.47 13.21
C LEU A 252 0.21 5.26 13.06
N LEU A 253 0.31 6.52 12.61
CA LEU A 253 -0.86 7.33 12.31
C LEU A 253 -1.59 6.74 11.11
N HIS A 254 -0.84 6.24 10.13
CA HIS A 254 -1.40 5.59 8.96
C HIS A 254 -2.23 4.35 9.31
N LEU A 255 -1.71 3.50 10.21
CA LEU A 255 -2.45 2.36 10.77
C LEU A 255 -3.70 2.81 11.54
N ALA A 256 -3.60 3.87 12.36
CA ALA A 256 -4.72 4.37 13.14
C ALA A 256 -5.87 4.88 12.25
N MET A 257 -5.56 5.56 11.15
CA MET A 257 -6.55 6.05 10.18
C MET A 257 -7.28 4.88 9.51
N HIS A 258 -6.55 3.86 9.07
CA HIS A 258 -7.13 2.62 8.53
C HIS A 258 -8.02 1.87 9.52
N ALA A 259 -7.58 1.76 10.78
CA ALA A 259 -8.38 1.18 11.84
C ALA A 259 -9.67 2.00 12.10
N GLY A 260 -9.57 3.33 12.04
CA GLY A 260 -10.71 4.25 12.11
C GLY A 260 -11.73 4.00 11.01
N VAL A 261 -11.28 3.89 9.75
CA VAL A 261 -12.15 3.56 8.62
C VAL A 261 -12.85 2.21 8.81
N ALA A 262 -12.13 1.18 9.27
CA ALA A 262 -12.71 -0.12 9.56
C ALA A 262 -13.80 -0.06 10.65
N ILE A 263 -13.60 0.75 11.69
CA ILE A 263 -14.60 0.97 12.75
C ILE A 263 -15.86 1.64 12.18
N VAL A 264 -15.69 2.67 11.33
CA VAL A 264 -16.82 3.35 10.68
C VAL A 264 -17.57 2.41 9.75
N ALA A 265 -16.85 1.59 8.97
CA ALA A 265 -17.44 0.58 8.10
C ALA A 265 -18.27 -0.47 8.88
N LEU A 266 -17.77 -0.94 10.03
CA LEU A 266 -18.49 -1.85 10.92
C LEU A 266 -19.73 -1.20 11.55
N ALA A 267 -19.65 0.08 11.90
CA ALA A 267 -20.79 0.85 12.39
C ALA A 267 -21.85 1.02 11.30
N ALA A 268 -21.45 1.29 10.06
CA ALA A 268 -22.34 1.38 8.90
C ALA A 268 -23.02 0.03 8.60
N LEU A 269 -22.28 -1.08 8.63
CA LEU A 269 -22.84 -2.43 8.51
C LEU A 269 -23.90 -2.68 9.60
N ARG A 270 -23.60 -2.35 10.86
CA ARG A 270 -24.54 -2.51 11.96
C ARG A 270 -25.80 -1.67 11.77
N ALA A 271 -25.67 -0.45 11.27
CA ALA A 271 -26.81 0.40 10.92
C ALA A 271 -27.66 -0.21 9.79
N GLY A 272 -27.02 -0.77 8.76
CA GLY A 272 -27.68 -1.48 7.67
C GLY A 272 -28.45 -2.73 8.12
N GLN A 273 -27.84 -3.55 8.99
CA GLN A 273 -28.48 -4.73 9.57
C GLN A 273 -29.74 -4.36 10.37
N ARG A 274 -29.69 -3.26 11.14
CA ARG A 274 -30.85 -2.73 11.88
C ARG A 274 -31.92 -2.19 10.95
N ALA A 275 -31.55 -1.40 9.94
CA ALA A 275 -32.50 -0.81 9.00
C ALA A 275 -33.21 -1.85 8.11
N ALA A 276 -32.56 -2.99 7.88
CA ALA A 276 -33.12 -4.13 7.16
C ALA A 276 -33.96 -5.06 8.05
N ASP A 277 -34.14 -4.75 9.35
CA ASP A 277 -34.79 -5.59 10.35
C ASP A 277 -34.29 -7.06 10.31
N GLN A 278 -32.99 -7.26 10.06
CA GLN A 278 -32.40 -8.60 9.99
C GLN A 278 -32.31 -9.23 11.39
N ALA A 279 -33.42 -9.77 11.87
CA ALA A 279 -33.42 -10.79 12.92
C ALA A 279 -32.87 -12.07 12.30
N SER A 280 -31.53 -12.19 12.24
CA SER A 280 -30.88 -13.42 11.79
C SER A 280 -31.28 -14.55 12.73
N GLU A 281 -31.76 -15.65 12.17
CA GLU A 281 -32.03 -16.86 12.93
C GLU A 281 -30.71 -17.40 13.45
N GLU A 282 -30.50 -17.35 14.78
CA GLU A 282 -29.26 -17.81 15.38
C GLU A 282 -29.14 -19.33 15.23
N ARG A 283 -28.01 -19.78 14.70
CA ARG A 283 -27.71 -21.19 14.47
C ARG A 283 -26.49 -21.59 15.26
N ASP A 284 -26.51 -22.81 15.78
CA ASP A 284 -25.27 -23.44 16.24
C ASP A 284 -24.40 -23.83 15.04
N GLY A 285 -23.10 -23.61 15.21
CA GLY A 285 -22.10 -24.01 14.22
C GLY A 285 -22.29 -25.48 13.85
N ARG A 286 -22.23 -25.78 12.54
CA ARG A 286 -22.23 -27.14 12.01
C ARG A 286 -21.26 -28.08 12.74
N ASP A 287 -20.05 -27.60 13.02
CA ASP A 287 -18.99 -28.35 13.68
C ASP A 287 -18.65 -27.75 15.04
N GLY A 288 -18.21 -28.61 15.96
CA GLY A 288 -17.67 -28.19 17.26
C GLY A 288 -16.46 -27.26 17.13
N ARG A 289 -16.22 -26.48 18.20
CA ARG A 289 -15.17 -25.45 18.28
C ARG A 289 -13.79 -25.93 17.81
N ALA A 290 -13.40 -27.13 18.23
CA ALA A 290 -12.10 -27.73 17.88
C ALA A 290 -11.91 -27.90 16.37
N ARG A 291 -12.93 -28.37 15.64
CA ARG A 291 -12.84 -28.54 14.18
C ARG A 291 -12.83 -27.20 13.45
N ALA A 292 -13.62 -26.23 13.93
CA ALA A 292 -13.62 -24.88 13.38
C ALA A 292 -12.21 -24.25 13.44
N LEU A 293 -11.60 -24.31 14.62
CA LEU A 293 -10.25 -23.81 14.85
C LEU A 293 -9.20 -24.63 14.10
N ALA A 294 -9.37 -25.95 13.96
CA ALA A 294 -8.46 -26.79 13.19
C ALA A 294 -8.46 -26.41 11.69
N HIS A 295 -9.61 -26.11 11.09
CA HIS A 295 -9.66 -25.65 9.69
C HIS A 295 -9.01 -24.28 9.52
N ILE A 296 -9.20 -23.36 10.46
CA ILE A 296 -8.57 -22.04 10.45
C ILE A 296 -7.06 -22.17 10.62
N GLY A 297 -6.61 -22.96 11.60
CA GLY A 297 -5.20 -23.21 11.87
C GLY A 297 -4.50 -23.91 10.70
N PHE A 298 -5.13 -24.93 10.11
CA PHE A 298 -4.59 -25.61 8.93
C PHE A 298 -4.45 -24.65 7.74
N GLY A 299 -5.48 -23.84 7.46
CA GLY A 299 -5.41 -22.84 6.39
C GLY A 299 -4.31 -21.80 6.62
N ALA A 300 -4.14 -21.34 7.86
CA ALA A 300 -3.04 -20.45 8.22
C ALA A 300 -1.68 -21.12 8.00
N VAL A 301 -1.50 -22.38 8.40
CA VAL A 301 -0.25 -23.14 8.17
C VAL A 301 0.05 -23.31 6.69
N VAL A 302 -0.95 -23.62 5.87
CA VAL A 302 -0.77 -23.71 4.42
C VAL A 302 -0.37 -22.36 3.83
N ALA A 303 -1.02 -21.27 4.24
CA ALA A 303 -0.68 -19.93 3.78
C ALA A 303 0.75 -19.51 4.18
N MET A 304 1.17 -19.81 5.41
CA MET A 304 2.55 -19.60 5.86
C MET A 304 3.55 -20.40 5.02
N ALA A 305 3.31 -21.70 4.86
CA ALA A 305 4.20 -22.57 4.11
C ALA A 305 4.30 -22.15 2.64
N ALA A 306 3.19 -21.73 2.03
CA ALA A 306 3.15 -21.21 0.67
C ALA A 306 3.95 -19.90 0.55
N GLY A 307 3.81 -18.97 1.49
CA GLY A 307 4.58 -17.73 1.50
C GLY A 307 6.08 -17.96 1.67
N VAL A 308 6.49 -18.85 2.58
CA VAL A 308 7.90 -19.23 2.74
C VAL A 308 8.44 -19.92 1.49
N LEU A 309 7.68 -20.85 0.91
CA LEU A 309 8.08 -21.54 -0.31
C LEU A 309 8.23 -20.55 -1.48
N ALA A 310 7.28 -19.62 -1.64
CA ALA A 310 7.37 -18.56 -2.64
C ALA A 310 8.66 -17.76 -2.44
N ALA A 311 8.93 -17.27 -1.23
CA ALA A 311 10.13 -16.52 -0.93
C ALA A 311 11.42 -17.29 -1.24
N VAL A 312 11.51 -18.55 -0.82
CA VAL A 312 12.69 -19.40 -1.10
C VAL A 312 12.89 -19.62 -2.61
N LEU A 313 11.80 -19.69 -3.39
CA LEU A 313 11.88 -19.90 -4.83
C LEU A 313 12.13 -18.61 -5.62
N THR A 314 11.77 -17.45 -5.09
CA THR A 314 11.86 -16.16 -5.80
C THR A 314 13.00 -15.26 -5.34
N THR A 315 13.57 -15.50 -4.16
CA THR A 315 14.71 -14.71 -3.67
C THR A 315 15.93 -15.05 -4.54
N PRO A 316 16.51 -14.08 -5.26
CA PRO A 316 17.70 -14.33 -6.05
C PRO A 316 18.87 -14.69 -5.13
N ASP A 317 19.73 -15.60 -5.59
CA ASP A 317 20.98 -15.87 -4.90
C ASP A 317 21.81 -14.59 -4.88
N VAL A 318 22.20 -14.12 -3.69
CA VAL A 318 23.06 -12.94 -3.54
C VAL A 318 24.34 -13.19 -4.34
N PRO A 319 24.57 -12.48 -5.46
CA PRO A 319 25.74 -12.73 -6.27
C PRO A 319 26.95 -12.23 -5.47
N LYS A 320 27.83 -13.17 -5.09
CA LYS A 320 29.14 -12.77 -4.56
C LYS A 320 29.93 -12.19 -5.71
N VAL A 321 30.03 -10.86 -5.76
CA VAL A 321 30.92 -10.16 -6.70
C VAL A 321 32.36 -10.50 -6.34
N VAL A 322 32.91 -11.52 -6.97
CA VAL A 322 34.31 -11.92 -6.82
C VAL A 322 35.10 -11.32 -7.98
N CYS A 323 35.75 -10.21 -7.70
CA CYS A 323 36.82 -9.72 -8.56
C CYS A 323 38.12 -10.46 -8.25
N PRO A 324 38.88 -10.95 -9.26
CA PRO A 324 38.59 -11.17 -10.70
C PRO A 324 37.95 -12.55 -10.99
N PRO A 325 37.20 -12.77 -12.10
CA PRO A 325 37.28 -12.08 -13.40
C PRO A 325 36.07 -11.20 -13.83
N ASP A 326 35.00 -11.09 -13.03
CA ASP A 326 33.71 -10.46 -13.43
C ASP A 326 33.61 -8.94 -13.12
N CYS A 327 34.70 -8.19 -13.25
CA CYS A 327 34.78 -6.81 -12.73
C CYS A 327 34.11 -5.71 -13.57
N GLY A 328 33.19 -6.04 -14.48
CA GLY A 328 32.66 -5.08 -15.45
C GLY A 328 33.75 -4.46 -16.35
N ARG A 329 33.36 -3.58 -17.27
CA ARG A 329 34.31 -2.81 -18.12
C ARG A 329 34.04 -1.33 -17.93
N PRO A 330 35.06 -0.48 -17.75
CA PRO A 330 34.89 0.91 -17.37
C PRO A 330 33.92 1.64 -18.31
N PRO A 331 32.99 2.47 -17.78
CA PRO A 331 32.14 3.28 -18.63
C PRO A 331 32.99 4.34 -19.31
N ILE A 332 32.93 4.35 -20.64
CA ILE A 332 33.45 5.46 -21.45
C ILE A 332 32.27 6.40 -21.62
N GLY A 333 32.34 7.58 -21.00
CA GLY A 333 31.32 8.61 -21.19
C GLY A 333 31.23 9.01 -22.67
N GLU A 334 30.02 9.07 -23.21
CA GLU A 334 29.78 9.70 -24.50
C GLU A 334 30.01 11.24 -24.41
N PRO A 335 30.30 11.91 -25.54
CA PRO A 335 30.76 13.30 -25.56
C PRO A 335 29.75 14.28 -24.96
N ILE A 336 30.27 15.45 -24.55
CA ILE A 336 29.58 16.57 -23.90
C ILE A 336 28.27 16.92 -24.61
N GLU A 337 27.14 16.52 -24.03
CA GLU A 337 25.82 16.98 -24.44
C GLU A 337 25.65 18.47 -24.05
N SER A 338 25.19 19.29 -25.00
CA SER A 338 24.81 20.68 -24.69
C SER A 338 23.44 20.69 -24.01
N ASN A 339 23.43 20.47 -22.71
CA ASN A 339 22.20 20.48 -21.93
C ASN A 339 21.68 21.91 -21.71
N PRO A 340 20.35 22.12 -21.75
CA PRO A 340 19.77 23.40 -21.36
C PRO A 340 20.10 23.72 -19.89
N ARG A 341 20.07 25.01 -19.56
CA ARG A 341 20.37 25.51 -18.21
C ARG A 341 19.17 26.26 -17.66
N PHE A 342 18.75 25.87 -16.46
CA PHE A 342 17.79 26.57 -15.64
C PHE A 342 18.47 27.69 -14.86
N TYR A 343 17.75 28.77 -14.62
CA TYR A 343 18.14 29.89 -13.78
C TYR A 343 17.01 30.15 -12.79
N ALA A 344 17.33 30.15 -11.50
CA ALA A 344 16.36 30.46 -10.46
C ALA A 344 15.82 31.89 -10.64
N ALA A 345 14.53 32.09 -10.34
CA ALA A 345 13.84 33.37 -10.55
C ALA A 345 14.44 34.51 -9.70
N ASP A 346 14.97 34.16 -8.52
CA ASP A 346 15.68 35.07 -7.61
C ASP A 346 17.16 35.27 -7.97
N GLY A 347 17.66 34.57 -8.99
CA GLY A 347 19.05 34.61 -9.43
C GLY A 347 20.03 33.89 -8.50
N SER A 348 19.55 33.15 -7.49
CA SER A 348 20.39 32.51 -6.46
C SER A 348 21.24 31.34 -6.99
N PHE A 349 20.82 30.67 -8.08
CA PHE A 349 21.62 29.63 -8.72
C PHE A 349 21.20 29.34 -10.18
N SER A 350 21.98 28.47 -10.83
CA SER A 350 21.63 27.85 -12.12
C SER A 350 22.12 26.41 -12.19
N VAL A 351 21.41 25.55 -12.92
CA VAL A 351 21.75 24.12 -13.07
C VAL A 351 21.44 23.65 -14.49
N GLN A 352 22.22 22.72 -15.04
CA GLN A 352 21.87 22.05 -16.28
C GLN A 352 20.91 20.91 -16.01
N TYR A 353 20.01 20.65 -16.96
CA TYR A 353 19.03 19.59 -16.86
C TYR A 353 18.84 18.90 -18.23
N PRO A 354 18.29 17.68 -18.28
CA PRO A 354 18.02 16.98 -19.53
C PRO A 354 17.07 17.78 -20.44
N GLY A 355 17.46 17.99 -21.69
CA GLY A 355 16.66 18.76 -22.65
C GLY A 355 15.51 17.98 -23.31
N PRO A 356 14.68 18.69 -24.11
CA PRO A 356 13.63 18.06 -24.90
C PRO A 356 14.18 16.94 -25.80
N GLY A 357 13.51 15.79 -25.81
CA GLY A 357 13.95 14.60 -26.54
C GLY A 357 14.78 13.60 -25.72
N SER A 358 15.10 13.94 -24.47
CA SER A 358 15.57 12.97 -23.48
C SER A 358 14.43 12.11 -22.92
N ALA A 359 14.75 11.09 -22.12
CA ALA A 359 13.77 10.27 -21.40
C ALA A 359 13.18 10.97 -20.16
N TYR A 360 13.35 12.28 -20.03
CA TYR A 360 12.85 13.08 -18.92
C TYR A 360 11.78 14.08 -19.38
N GLN A 361 10.73 14.20 -18.58
CA GLN A 361 9.75 15.27 -18.67
C GLN A 361 10.07 16.32 -17.60
N ALA A 362 10.50 17.49 -18.04
CA ALA A 362 10.95 18.56 -17.14
C ALA A 362 9.84 19.54 -16.79
N THR A 363 9.68 19.83 -15.51
CA THR A 363 8.84 20.91 -14.96
C THR A 363 9.75 21.96 -14.34
N LEU A 364 9.59 23.22 -14.77
CA LEU A 364 10.43 24.34 -14.31
C LEU A 364 9.65 25.15 -13.27
N ASN A 365 10.12 25.12 -12.03
CA ASN A 365 9.58 25.89 -10.92
C ASN A 365 10.43 27.17 -10.71
N PRO A 366 9.94 28.19 -9.98
CA PRO A 366 10.71 29.41 -9.73
C PRO A 366 12.06 29.17 -9.01
N ASP A 367 12.12 28.10 -8.23
CA ASP A 367 13.18 27.72 -7.30
C ASP A 367 13.94 26.45 -7.72
N GLY A 368 13.58 25.83 -8.86
CA GLY A 368 14.24 24.61 -9.30
C GLY A 368 13.66 23.94 -10.53
N VAL A 369 14.18 22.75 -10.82
CA VAL A 369 13.73 21.87 -11.89
C VAL A 369 13.38 20.51 -11.31
N GLU A 370 12.19 20.03 -11.64
CA GLU A 370 11.74 18.66 -11.39
C GLU A 370 11.76 17.89 -12.71
N LEU A 371 12.24 16.64 -12.68
CA LEU A 371 12.47 15.81 -13.85
C LEU A 371 11.85 14.44 -13.63
N GLU A 372 10.70 14.20 -14.25
CA GLU A 372 10.07 12.89 -14.24
C GLU A 372 10.71 11.99 -15.29
N PHE A 373 11.27 10.86 -14.84
CA PHE A 373 11.87 9.88 -15.72
C PHE A 373 10.80 8.97 -16.32
N THR A 374 10.67 9.02 -17.64
CA THR A 374 9.68 8.27 -18.41
C THR A 374 10.22 6.95 -18.96
N GLY A 375 11.50 6.66 -18.74
CA GLY A 375 12.16 5.42 -19.13
C GLY A 375 12.32 4.44 -17.97
N GLY A 376 12.62 3.18 -18.28
CA GLY A 376 13.08 2.18 -17.31
C GLY A 376 12.19 2.04 -16.06
N ASP A 377 12.81 2.21 -14.89
CA ASP A 377 12.18 2.06 -13.58
C ASP A 377 11.40 3.29 -13.11
N THR A 378 11.34 4.33 -13.95
CA THR A 378 10.68 5.60 -13.64
C THR A 378 11.27 6.30 -12.41
N GLY A 379 10.61 7.37 -11.95
CA GLY A 379 10.95 8.14 -10.76
C GLY A 379 11.38 9.57 -11.04
N THR A 380 11.80 10.28 -10.00
CA THR A 380 11.94 11.74 -10.01
C THR A 380 13.37 12.16 -9.68
N LEU A 381 13.94 13.03 -10.50
CA LEU A 381 15.16 13.79 -10.22
C LEU A 381 14.80 15.25 -9.95
N GLU A 382 15.42 15.86 -8.95
CA GLU A 382 15.16 17.27 -8.64
C GLU A 382 16.46 18.02 -8.39
N PHE A 383 16.46 19.27 -8.86
CA PHE A 383 17.54 20.22 -8.66
C PHE A 383 16.95 21.58 -8.27
N PHE A 384 17.01 21.93 -6.99
CA PHE A 384 16.37 23.14 -6.47
C PHE A 384 17.23 23.84 -5.42
N GLY A 385 16.83 25.05 -5.06
CA GLY A 385 17.47 25.85 -4.01
C GLY A 385 16.47 26.38 -2.99
N LEU A 386 16.92 26.52 -1.75
CA LEU A 386 16.14 27.10 -0.66
C LEU A 386 17.02 27.94 0.28
N PRO A 387 16.46 28.89 1.05
CA PRO A 387 17.20 29.59 2.09
C PRO A 387 17.73 28.62 3.16
N ALA A 388 19.01 28.73 3.52
CA ALA A 388 19.60 27.87 4.54
C ALA A 388 19.14 28.30 5.95
N GLU A 389 18.91 29.59 6.19
CA GLU A 389 18.47 30.15 7.48
C GLU A 389 19.36 29.72 8.66
N GLY A 390 20.67 29.60 8.40
CA GLY A 390 21.65 29.15 9.38
C GLY A 390 21.67 27.64 9.67
N ARG A 391 20.87 26.82 8.97
CA ARG A 391 20.90 25.35 9.07
C ARG A 391 22.12 24.78 8.34
N THR A 392 22.65 23.67 8.85
CA THR A 392 23.74 22.92 8.19
C THR A 392 23.19 22.11 7.00
N PRO A 393 24.04 21.70 6.04
CA PRO A 393 23.60 20.80 4.96
C PRO A 393 22.96 19.49 5.47
N GLU A 394 23.48 18.93 6.56
CA GLU A 394 22.93 17.74 7.23
C GLU A 394 21.53 18.02 7.79
N GLN A 395 21.35 19.11 8.56
CA GLN A 395 20.05 19.51 9.10
C GLN A 395 19.01 19.73 7.99
N ILE A 396 19.39 20.39 6.89
CA ILE A 396 18.47 20.59 5.75
C ILE A 396 18.11 19.26 5.10
N THR A 397 19.07 18.34 4.99
CA THR A 397 18.83 17.00 4.43
C THR A 397 17.84 16.22 5.30
N GLU A 398 18.06 16.20 6.62
CA GLU A 398 17.18 15.55 7.59
C GLU A 398 15.78 16.19 7.60
N ASP A 399 15.68 17.52 7.64
CA ASP A 399 14.41 18.25 7.60
C ASP A 399 13.58 17.88 6.36
N LEU A 400 14.22 17.82 5.18
CA LEU A 400 13.55 17.46 3.92
C LEU A 400 13.08 16.01 3.91
N ILE A 401 13.92 15.07 4.39
CA ILE A 401 13.54 13.66 4.46
C ILE A 401 12.41 13.47 5.47
N ASP A 402 12.49 14.09 6.66
CA ASP A 402 11.48 13.97 7.70
C ASP A 402 10.13 14.58 7.29
N GLU A 403 10.13 15.62 6.45
CA GLU A 403 8.91 16.27 5.97
C GLU A 403 8.15 15.42 4.93
N TYR A 404 8.86 14.87 3.94
CA TYR A 404 8.24 14.19 2.81
C TYR A 404 8.27 12.66 2.90
N TYR A 405 9.26 12.11 3.60
CA TYR A 405 9.48 10.67 3.79
C TYR A 405 9.79 10.37 5.27
N PRO A 406 8.86 10.66 6.20
CA PRO A 406 9.09 10.59 7.65
C PRO A 406 9.47 9.21 8.19
N ASP A 407 9.29 8.17 7.38
CA ASP A 407 9.60 6.79 7.73
C ASP A 407 10.83 6.24 6.98
N ALA A 408 11.50 7.06 6.15
CA ALA A 408 12.72 6.67 5.45
C ALA A 408 13.85 6.37 6.43
N THR A 409 14.65 5.36 6.11
CA THR A 409 15.80 4.95 6.92
C THR A 409 17.09 5.16 6.16
N THR A 410 18.04 5.88 6.75
CA THR A 410 19.38 6.06 6.19
C THR A 410 20.13 4.73 6.11
N GLU A 411 20.54 4.38 4.90
CA GLU A 411 21.38 3.20 4.62
C GLU A 411 22.86 3.55 4.77
N TYR A 412 23.30 4.66 4.17
CA TYR A 412 24.66 5.16 4.31
C TYR A 412 24.79 6.65 3.93
N GLU A 413 25.81 7.29 4.50
CA GLU A 413 26.25 8.64 4.11
C GLU A 413 27.18 8.58 2.89
N ILE A 414 27.00 9.49 1.95
CA ILE A 414 27.85 9.63 0.76
C ILE A 414 29.15 10.33 1.17
N PRO A 415 30.31 9.66 1.09
CA PRO A 415 31.57 10.27 1.48
C PRO A 415 31.96 11.40 0.53
N ASN A 416 32.35 12.54 1.10
CA ASN A 416 32.76 13.74 0.35
C ASN A 416 31.68 14.23 -0.64
N ALA A 417 30.42 14.21 -0.21
CA ALA A 417 29.32 14.77 -0.99
C ALA A 417 29.60 16.22 -1.37
N MET A 418 29.32 16.56 -2.64
CA MET A 418 29.48 17.91 -3.18
C MET A 418 28.30 18.24 -4.08
N VAL A 419 27.85 19.49 -4.04
CA VAL A 419 26.85 20.04 -4.95
C VAL A 419 27.44 21.30 -5.58
N GLY A 420 27.54 21.35 -6.91
CA GLY A 420 28.15 22.49 -7.60
C GLY A 420 29.58 22.79 -7.18
N TYR A 421 30.38 21.75 -6.88
CA TYR A 421 31.75 21.83 -6.36
C TYR A 421 31.89 22.48 -4.97
N GLU A 422 30.79 22.69 -4.26
CA GLU A 422 30.81 23.09 -2.85
C GLU A 422 30.70 21.83 -1.97
N PRO A 423 31.58 21.65 -0.97
CA PRO A 423 31.44 20.58 0.02
C PRO A 423 30.10 20.64 0.73
N GLY A 424 29.49 19.48 0.92
CA GLY A 424 28.16 19.37 1.52
C GLY A 424 27.97 18.08 2.29
N TYR A 425 26.71 17.71 2.44
CA TYR A 425 26.26 16.45 3.02
C TYR A 425 25.47 15.68 1.98
N GLY A 426 25.52 14.36 2.03
CA GLY A 426 24.74 13.53 1.14
C GLY A 426 24.42 12.19 1.77
N VAL A 427 23.22 11.69 1.52
CA VAL A 427 22.72 10.46 2.14
C VAL A 427 21.98 9.62 1.12
N VAL A 428 22.06 8.31 1.32
CA VAL A 428 21.17 7.34 0.67
C VAL A 428 20.26 6.76 1.74
N ALA A 429 18.96 6.87 1.52
CA ALA A 429 17.93 6.36 2.41
C ALA A 429 16.93 5.50 1.63
N ASP A 430 16.29 4.56 2.31
CA ASP A 430 15.23 3.74 1.73
C ASP A 430 13.90 4.00 2.45
N ASP A 431 12.83 4.09 1.67
CA ASP A 431 11.46 4.16 2.18
C ASP A 431 10.65 2.95 1.69
N TYR A 432 9.73 2.51 2.53
CA TYR A 432 8.86 1.36 2.27
C TYR A 432 7.41 1.78 2.47
N PRO A 433 6.86 2.57 1.52
CA PRO A 433 5.51 3.11 1.63
C PRO A 433 4.50 1.99 1.90
N GLN A 434 3.65 2.24 2.89
CA GLN A 434 2.62 1.29 3.35
C GLN A 434 1.25 1.82 2.90
N ASP A 435 0.83 1.50 1.68
CA ASP A 435 -0.46 1.95 1.14
C ASP A 435 -1.56 0.88 1.25
N ALA A 436 -2.83 1.30 1.24
CA ALA A 436 -3.98 0.39 1.21
C ALA A 436 -4.06 -0.41 -0.07
N SER A 437 -3.44 0.11 -1.12
CA SER A 437 -3.30 -0.56 -2.39
C SER A 437 -2.37 -1.77 -2.26
N GLY A 438 -1.51 -1.85 -1.23
CA GLY A 438 -0.62 -2.97 -0.94
C GLY A 438 0.55 -3.10 -1.90
N SER A 439 0.87 -2.03 -2.65
CA SER A 439 2.00 -2.00 -3.56
C SER A 439 3.28 -1.90 -2.74
N PHE A 440 4.11 -2.92 -2.78
CA PHE A 440 5.46 -2.81 -2.27
C PHE A 440 6.39 -2.31 -3.35
N THR A 441 6.77 -1.05 -3.24
CA THR A 441 7.92 -0.52 -3.94
C THR A 441 8.90 -0.08 -2.88
N ARG A 442 10.04 -0.79 -2.75
CA ARG A 442 11.17 -0.24 -1.98
C ARG A 442 11.62 0.99 -2.75
N LEU A 443 11.40 2.17 -2.19
CA LEU A 443 11.92 3.40 -2.76
C LEU A 443 13.33 3.60 -2.25
N ARG A 444 14.18 4.10 -3.12
CA ARG A 444 15.51 4.58 -2.77
C ARG A 444 15.60 6.07 -3.05
N LEU A 445 16.05 6.77 -2.04
CA LEU A 445 16.28 8.20 -2.03
C LEU A 445 17.78 8.45 -2.01
N ILE A 446 18.24 9.36 -2.86
CA ILE A 446 19.56 9.95 -2.77
C ILE A 446 19.33 11.45 -2.61
N VAL A 447 19.81 12.03 -1.53
CA VAL A 447 19.69 13.48 -1.27
C VAL A 447 21.07 14.03 -1.00
N MET A 448 21.44 15.08 -1.71
CA MET A 448 22.72 15.79 -1.55
C MET A 448 22.45 17.27 -1.41
N VAL A 449 23.03 17.88 -0.37
CA VAL A 449 22.85 19.29 -0.04
C VAL A 449 24.21 19.94 0.16
N ALA A 450 24.40 21.14 -0.39
CA ALA A 450 25.49 22.03 0.01
C ALA A 450 24.93 23.41 0.35
N VAL A 451 25.63 24.16 1.19
CA VAL A 451 25.22 25.50 1.65
C VAL A 451 26.33 26.50 1.40
N ARG A 452 25.97 27.64 0.81
CA ARG A 452 26.88 28.78 0.62
C ARG A 452 26.09 30.08 0.63
N ASN A 453 26.59 31.08 1.35
CA ASN A 453 26.00 32.42 1.43
C ASN A 453 24.51 32.41 1.79
N ASP A 454 24.12 31.58 2.77
CA ASP A 454 22.74 31.38 3.23
C ASP A 454 21.76 30.81 2.17
N VAL A 455 22.28 30.28 1.07
CA VAL A 455 21.53 29.50 0.09
C VAL A 455 21.94 28.04 0.22
N ALA A 456 20.96 27.13 0.24
CA ALA A 456 21.15 25.70 0.14
C ALA A 456 20.78 25.24 -1.26
N LEU A 457 21.63 24.44 -1.89
CA LEU A 457 21.33 23.77 -3.16
C LEU A 457 21.17 22.29 -2.90
N VAL A 458 20.06 21.75 -3.40
CA VAL A 458 19.64 20.37 -3.19
C VAL A 458 19.59 19.65 -4.53
N ALA A 459 20.20 18.47 -4.55
CA ALA A 459 20.03 17.50 -5.60
C ALA A 459 19.43 16.23 -5.01
N SER A 460 18.30 15.79 -5.55
CA SER A 460 17.64 14.57 -5.11
C SER A 460 17.34 13.63 -6.28
N ALA A 461 17.33 12.33 -5.97
CA ALA A 461 16.84 11.27 -6.82
C ALA A 461 15.97 10.34 -5.99
N ILE A 462 14.71 10.17 -6.37
CA ILE A 462 13.79 9.22 -5.74
C ILE A 462 13.22 8.29 -6.80
N GLY A 463 13.27 6.99 -6.54
CA GLY A 463 12.60 6.02 -7.40
C GLY A 463 12.72 4.59 -6.88
N PRO A 464 12.19 3.60 -7.63
CA PRO A 464 12.25 2.21 -7.22
C PRO A 464 13.68 1.71 -7.07
N TYR A 465 13.95 1.04 -5.95
CA TYR A 465 15.19 0.32 -5.73
C TYR A 465 15.34 -0.79 -6.77
N ARG A 466 16.50 -0.82 -7.42
CA ARG A 466 16.92 -1.94 -8.26
C ARG A 466 18.40 -2.22 -8.06
N GLU A 467 18.69 -3.45 -7.66
CA GLU A 467 20.06 -3.94 -7.61
C GLU A 467 20.66 -3.96 -9.02
N PHE A 468 21.81 -3.29 -9.19
CA PHE A 468 22.55 -3.35 -10.45
C PHE A 468 23.27 -4.70 -10.58
N THR A 469 22.80 -5.53 -11.50
CA THR A 469 23.42 -6.80 -11.86
C THR A 469 24.28 -6.65 -13.13
N PRO A 470 25.15 -7.62 -13.45
CA PRO A 470 25.90 -7.62 -14.71
C PRO A 470 25.03 -7.52 -15.97
N ASP A 471 23.77 -7.99 -15.88
CA ASP A 471 22.81 -8.02 -16.99
C ASP A 471 21.91 -6.77 -17.06
N PHE A 472 22.04 -5.83 -16.12
CA PHE A 472 21.17 -4.64 -16.03
C PHE A 472 21.98 -3.33 -15.99
N GLY A 473 21.44 -2.27 -16.61
CA GLY A 473 22.08 -0.96 -16.69
C GLY A 473 23.41 -0.98 -17.46
N THR A 474 24.46 -0.40 -16.87
CA THR A 474 25.82 -0.45 -17.44
C THR A 474 26.56 -1.75 -17.09
N GLY A 475 25.92 -2.70 -16.40
CA GLY A 475 26.56 -3.91 -15.89
C GLY A 475 27.56 -3.67 -14.75
N HIS A 476 27.52 -2.49 -14.12
CA HIS A 476 28.39 -2.14 -12.98
C HIS A 476 27.60 -2.24 -11.67
N PRO A 477 28.10 -2.98 -10.66
CA PRO A 477 27.53 -2.88 -9.33
C PRO A 477 27.70 -1.44 -8.83
N SER A 478 26.61 -0.83 -8.39
CA SER A 478 26.61 0.51 -7.79
C SER A 478 25.93 0.42 -6.44
N GLY A 479 26.60 0.90 -5.38
CA GLY A 479 25.98 1.00 -4.06
C GLY A 479 24.73 1.89 -4.05
N ALA A 480 24.54 2.72 -5.09
CA ALA A 480 23.33 3.50 -5.28
C ALA A 480 22.12 2.59 -5.54
N ASN A 481 22.19 1.53 -6.34
CA ASN A 481 21.04 0.66 -6.67
C ASN A 481 19.74 1.43 -6.99
N LEU A 482 19.89 2.55 -7.70
CA LEU A 482 18.83 3.43 -8.18
C LEU A 482 19.19 3.85 -9.61
N GLN A 483 18.29 3.64 -10.57
CA GLN A 483 18.55 3.92 -11.99
C GLN A 483 18.87 5.41 -12.23
N LEU A 484 18.12 6.30 -11.59
CA LEU A 484 18.27 7.76 -11.71
C LEU A 484 19.66 8.25 -11.28
N ALA A 485 20.31 7.55 -10.35
CA ALA A 485 21.64 7.89 -9.87
C ALA A 485 22.71 7.83 -10.98
N MET A 486 22.47 7.05 -12.03
CA MET A 486 23.36 6.97 -13.20
C MET A 486 23.48 8.31 -13.94
N ASP A 487 22.40 9.09 -13.95
CA ASP A 487 22.33 10.37 -14.66
C ASP A 487 22.50 11.56 -13.71
N MET A 488 22.08 11.45 -12.44
CA MET A 488 22.15 12.52 -11.45
C MET A 488 23.53 13.19 -11.39
N GLY A 489 24.61 12.38 -11.36
CA GLY A 489 25.99 12.89 -11.26
C GLY A 489 26.43 13.84 -12.38
N LYS A 490 25.83 13.73 -13.58
CA LYS A 490 26.10 14.63 -14.71
C LYS A 490 25.62 16.06 -14.43
N TYR A 491 24.53 16.18 -13.68
CA TYR A 491 23.83 17.45 -13.44
C TYR A 491 24.19 18.08 -12.08
N VAL A 492 24.46 17.28 -11.05
CA VAL A 492 24.89 17.79 -9.72
C VAL A 492 26.14 18.66 -9.80
N ASN A 493 27.09 18.28 -10.65
CA ASN A 493 28.31 19.07 -10.86
C ASN A 493 28.09 20.32 -11.74
N SER A 494 26.88 20.49 -12.29
CA SER A 494 26.54 21.61 -13.17
C SER A 494 25.93 22.81 -12.44
N PHE A 495 25.59 22.64 -11.15
CA PHE A 495 25.15 23.72 -10.27
C PHE A 495 26.18 24.84 -10.28
N ARG A 496 25.67 26.07 -10.36
CA ARG A 496 26.44 27.29 -10.19
C ARG A 496 25.69 28.17 -9.23
N TRP A 497 26.37 28.52 -8.14
CA TRP A 497 25.94 29.52 -7.20
C TRP A 497 25.81 30.87 -7.90
N GLY A 498 24.67 31.52 -7.69
CA GLY A 498 24.41 32.88 -8.11
C GLY A 498 25.22 33.87 -7.29
N GLY A 499 25.57 34.99 -7.91
CA GLY A 499 26.16 36.13 -7.22
C GLY A 499 25.07 37.11 -6.85
N VAL A 500 24.77 37.23 -5.55
CA VAL A 500 24.32 38.51 -5.00
C VAL A 500 25.50 39.46 -5.25
N THR A 501 25.37 40.40 -6.18
CA THR A 501 26.26 41.57 -6.19
C THR A 501 26.10 42.27 -4.85
N ASP A 502 27.23 42.45 -4.15
CA ASP A 502 27.40 43.10 -2.84
C ASP A 502 26.38 44.20 -2.47
#